data_AF-A0A442BIZ7-F1
#
_entry.id   AF-A0A442BIZ7-F1
#
_cell.length_a   1.000
_cell.length_b   1.000
_cell.length_c   1.000
_cell.angle_alpha   90.00
_cell.angle_beta   90.00
_cell.angle_gamma   90.00
#
_symmetry.space_group_name_H-M   'P 1'
#
loop_
_entity.id
_entity.type
_entity.pdbx_description
1 polymer ?
#
loop_
_entity_poly.entity_id
_entity_poly.type
_entity_poly.pdbx_seq_one_letter_code
_entity_poly.pdbx_strand_id
1 'polypeptide(L)'
;MATADDIALIKKQEATLVFAAFDEAVAFKIGSAIRDRALKEDLPIIVDIRTFDRPLFYAAMPGSNASNPDWARRKINVVKRYLRSTYRLVLE
;
A
#
# COMPACT_ATOMS: atom_id res chain seq x y z
N MET A 1 -10.20 8.04 17.90
CA MET A 1 -8.78 8.45 17.96
C MET A 1 -7.97 7.17 18.14
N ALA A 2 -6.89 6.98 17.38
CA ALA A 2 -6.01 5.83 17.58
C ALA A 2 -5.23 5.98 18.89
N THR A 3 -4.88 4.87 19.53
CA THR A 3 -4.15 4.89 20.80
C THR A 3 -2.65 5.10 20.58
N ALA A 4 -1.91 5.44 21.64
CA ALA A 4 -0.45 5.49 21.58
C ALA A 4 0.16 4.15 21.14
N ASP A 5 -0.52 3.04 21.48
CA ASP A 5 -0.12 1.69 21.11
C ASP A 5 -0.24 1.46 19.59
N ASP A 6 -1.27 2.00 18.94
CA ASP A 6 -1.44 1.90 17.48
C ASP A 6 -0.28 2.59 16.73
N ILE A 7 0.11 3.79 17.18
CA ILE A 7 1.23 4.54 16.60
C ILE A 7 2.54 3.76 16.77
N ALA A 8 2.77 3.19 17.95
CA ALA A 8 3.95 2.37 18.23
C ALA A 8 4.00 1.12 17.34
N LEU A 9 2.86 0.45 17.17
CA LEU A 9 2.75 -0.73 16.31
C LEU A 9 3.06 -0.39 14.85
N ILE A 10 2.51 0.70 14.32
CA ILE A 10 2.75 1.11 12.93
C ILE A 10 4.23 1.45 12.72
N LYS A 11 4.86 2.17 13.65
CA LYS A 11 6.32 2.45 13.59
C LYS A 11 7.13 1.16 13.53
N LYS A 12 6.76 0.16 14.34
CA LYS A 12 7.42 -1.16 14.33
C LYS A 12 7.21 -1.88 12.99
N GLN A 13 5.99 -1.84 12.43
CA GLN A 13 5.70 -2.44 11.13
C GLN A 13 6.51 -1.77 10.00
N GLU A 14 6.56 -0.44 9.97
CA GLU A 14 7.36 0.31 8.98
C GLU A 14 8.85 -0.06 9.05
N ALA A 15 9.40 -0.27 10.25
CA ALA A 15 10.81 -0.64 10.43
C ALA A 15 11.10 -2.12 10.13
N THR A 16 10.11 -3.00 10.24
CA THR A 16 10.30 -4.46 10.11
C THR A 16 9.91 -5.00 8.74
N LEU A 17 8.94 -4.39 8.07
CA LEU A 17 8.46 -4.79 6.74
C LEU A 17 9.34 -4.20 5.63
N VAL A 18 10.65 -4.47 5.71
CA VAL A 18 11.66 -4.04 4.74
C VAL A 18 12.23 -5.27 4.04
N PHE A 19 12.18 -5.28 2.71
CA PHE A 19 12.76 -6.37 1.92
C PHE A 19 14.28 -6.24 1.84
N ALA A 20 14.99 -7.37 1.90
CA ALA A 20 16.44 -7.40 1.68
C ALA A 20 16.83 -7.01 0.24
N ALA A 21 15.97 -7.33 -0.73
CA ALA A 21 16.05 -6.89 -2.11
C ALA A 21 14.63 -6.77 -2.68
N PHE A 22 14.43 -5.85 -3.63
CA PHE A 22 13.12 -5.60 -4.23
C PHE A 22 13.26 -5.37 -5.73
N ASP A 23 12.64 -6.24 -6.52
CA ASP A 23 12.61 -6.23 -7.98
C ASP A 23 11.18 -6.43 -8.53
N GLU A 24 11.05 -6.48 -9.85
CA GLU A 24 9.78 -6.70 -10.55
C GLU A 24 9.12 -8.03 -10.18
N ALA A 25 9.90 -9.09 -9.98
CA ALA A 25 9.39 -10.42 -9.65
C ALA A 25 8.79 -10.43 -8.23
N VAL A 26 9.46 -9.77 -7.29
CA VAL A 26 8.95 -9.57 -5.92
C VAL A 26 7.67 -8.73 -5.95
N ALA A 27 7.65 -7.62 -6.70
CA ALA A 27 6.46 -6.78 -6.84
C ALA A 27 5.26 -7.55 -7.41
N PHE A 28 5.48 -8.33 -8.46
CA PHE A 28 4.43 -9.17 -9.06
C PHE A 28 3.91 -10.23 -8.09
N LYS A 29 4.80 -10.92 -7.36
CA LYS A 29 4.41 -11.93 -6.38
C LYS A 29 3.55 -11.36 -5.26
N ILE A 30 3.93 -10.20 -4.71
CA ILE A 30 3.16 -9.51 -3.66
C ILE A 30 1.81 -9.05 -4.20
N GLY A 31 1.81 -8.39 -5.36
CA GLY A 31 0.61 -7.88 -6.00
C GLY A 31 -0.41 -8.99 -6.27
N SER A 32 0.04 -10.11 -6.83
CA SER A 32 -0.79 -11.28 -7.08
C SER A 32 -1.35 -11.89 -5.78
N ALA A 33 -0.54 -12.03 -4.74
CA ALA A 33 -1.01 -12.53 -3.44
C ALA A 33 -2.09 -11.64 -2.81
N ILE A 34 -1.95 -10.31 -2.89
CA ILE A 34 -2.97 -9.38 -2.40
C ILE A 34 -4.24 -9.47 -3.24
N ARG A 35 -4.10 -9.52 -4.57
CA ARG A 35 -5.23 -9.67 -5.50
C ARG A 35 -6.02 -10.93 -5.23
N ASP A 36 -5.34 -12.07 -5.11
CA ASP A 36 -6.01 -13.37 -4.91
C ASP A 36 -6.78 -13.39 -3.58
N ARG A 37 -6.20 -12.81 -2.53
CA ARG A 37 -6.91 -12.61 -1.27
C ARG A 37 -8.12 -11.68 -1.41
N ALA A 38 -7.94 -10.54 -2.08
CA ALA A 38 -9.02 -9.58 -2.29
C ALA A 38 -10.20 -10.17 -3.09
N LEU A 39 -9.92 -11.02 -4.08
CA LEU A 39 -10.96 -11.74 -4.82
C LEU A 39 -11.66 -12.80 -3.96
N LYS A 40 -10.91 -13.53 -3.13
CA LYS A 40 -11.49 -14.52 -2.22
C LYS A 40 -12.41 -13.88 -1.16
N GLU A 41 -12.11 -12.64 -0.77
CA GLU A 41 -12.84 -11.88 0.24
C GLU A 41 -13.79 -10.83 -0.35
N ASP A 42 -14.01 -10.82 -1.67
CA ASP A 42 -14.88 -9.88 -2.40
C ASP A 42 -14.60 -8.39 -2.07
N LEU A 43 -13.32 -8.02 -1.94
CA LEU A 43 -12.91 -6.66 -1.56
C LEU A 43 -12.81 -5.72 -2.77
N PRO A 44 -13.60 -4.62 -2.83
CA PRO A 44 -13.62 -3.69 -3.95
C PRO A 44 -12.48 -2.65 -3.88
N ILE A 45 -11.23 -3.14 -3.88
CA ILE A 45 -10.03 -2.31 -3.71
C ILE A 45 -9.18 -2.26 -4.99
N ILE A 46 -8.17 -1.39 -4.99
CA ILE A 46 -7.07 -1.44 -5.94
C ILE A 46 -5.77 -1.75 -5.21
N VAL A 47 -4.82 -2.36 -5.92
CA VAL A 47 -3.46 -2.60 -5.45
C VAL A 47 -2.51 -1.92 -6.42
N ASP A 48 -1.60 -1.11 -5.89
CA ASP A 48 -0.63 -0.34 -6.65
C ASP A 48 0.75 -0.47 -5.98
N ILE A 49 1.67 -1.14 -6.66
CA ILE A 49 3.04 -1.36 -6.19
C ILE A 49 3.98 -0.68 -7.19
N ARG A 50 4.85 0.19 -6.67
CA ARG A 50 5.72 1.02 -7.48
C ARG A 50 6.98 1.42 -6.72
N THR A 51 8.05 1.70 -7.47
CA THR A 51 9.08 2.62 -6.98
C THR A 51 8.57 4.06 -7.12
N PHE A 52 9.32 5.04 -6.62
CA PHE A 52 8.89 6.44 -6.69
C PHE A 52 8.62 6.96 -8.10
N ASP A 53 9.21 6.32 -9.12
CA ASP A 53 9.17 6.82 -10.50
C ASP A 53 8.67 5.77 -11.50
N ARG A 54 8.44 4.51 -11.07
CA ARG A 54 7.99 3.43 -11.97
C ARG A 54 6.92 2.53 -11.33
N PRO A 55 5.73 2.39 -11.94
CA PRO A 55 4.76 1.37 -11.55
C PRO A 55 5.28 -0.02 -11.91
N LEU A 56 5.11 -0.98 -10.99
CA LEU A 56 5.56 -2.37 -11.17
C LEU A 56 4.39 -3.36 -11.18
N PHE A 57 3.30 -3.05 -10.46
CA PHE A 57 2.09 -3.84 -10.45
C PHE A 57 0.87 -2.94 -10.21
N TYR A 58 -0.20 -3.18 -10.96
CA TYR A 58 -1.50 -2.57 -10.72
C TYR A 58 -2.62 -3.60 -10.92
N ALA A 59 -3.55 -3.68 -9.98
CA ALA A 59 -4.77 -4.46 -10.14
C ALA A 59 -5.96 -3.69 -9.55
N ALA A 60 -7.06 -3.65 -10.30
CA ALA A 60 -8.35 -3.16 -9.85
C ALA A 60 -9.30 -4.34 -9.69
N MET A 61 -9.89 -4.49 -8.50
CA MET A 61 -10.81 -5.59 -8.21
C MET A 61 -12.24 -5.19 -8.59
N PRO A 62 -13.12 -6.17 -8.89
CA PRO A 62 -14.53 -5.90 -9.13
C PRO A 62 -15.14 -5.03 -8.02
N GLY A 63 -15.91 -4.02 -8.41
CA GLY A 63 -16.51 -3.06 -7.48
C GLY A 63 -15.63 -1.87 -7.09
N SER A 64 -14.33 -1.87 -7.39
CA SER A 64 -13.53 -0.65 -7.35
C SER A 64 -13.97 0.34 -8.44
N ASN A 65 -13.72 1.64 -8.25
CA ASN A 65 -14.25 2.68 -9.11
C ASN A 65 -13.16 3.67 -9.56
N ALA A 66 -13.54 4.59 -10.46
CA ALA A 66 -12.63 5.55 -11.09
C ALA A 66 -11.96 6.53 -10.11
N SER A 67 -12.46 6.67 -8.87
CA SER A 67 -11.81 7.52 -7.85
C SER A 67 -10.63 6.81 -7.15
N ASN A 68 -10.60 5.47 -7.16
CA ASN A 68 -9.55 4.71 -6.47
C ASN A 68 -8.13 5.05 -6.95
N PRO A 69 -7.83 5.16 -8.27
CA PRO A 69 -6.51 5.57 -8.75
C PRO A 69 -6.07 6.95 -8.25
N ASP A 70 -6.98 7.92 -8.17
CA ASP A 70 -6.65 9.25 -7.66
C ASP A 70 -6.33 9.21 -6.16
N TRP A 71 -7.11 8.44 -5.39
CA TRP A 71 -6.81 8.18 -3.98
C TRP A 71 -5.44 7.52 -3.78
N ALA A 72 -5.09 6.53 -4.60
CA ALA A 72 -3.77 5.91 -4.55
C ALA A 72 -2.67 6.94 -4.88
N ARG A 73 -2.83 7.72 -5.96
CA ARG A 73 -1.90 8.80 -6.35
C ARG A 73 -1.64 9.77 -5.19
N ARG A 74 -2.70 10.23 -4.51
CA ARG A 74 -2.59 11.15 -3.36
C ARG A 74 -1.84 10.52 -2.19
N LYS A 75 -2.14 9.26 -1.86
CA LYS A 75 -1.42 8.51 -0.81
C LYS A 75 0.06 8.34 -1.16
N ILE A 76 0.37 7.98 -2.41
CA ILE A 76 1.74 7.84 -2.91
C ILE A 76 2.52 9.16 -2.77
N ASN A 77 1.93 10.29 -3.15
CA ASN A 77 2.59 11.60 -3.04
C ASN A 77 2.95 11.95 -1.59
N VAL A 78 2.08 11.62 -0.65
CA VAL A 78 2.34 11.79 0.79
C VAL A 78 3.49 10.89 1.23
N VAL A 79 3.47 9.60 0.89
CA VAL A 79 4.56 8.66 1.25
C VAL A 79 5.89 9.11 0.63
N LYS A 80 5.91 9.54 -0.64
CA LYS A 80 7.11 10.05 -1.33
C LYS A 80 7.70 11.28 -0.64
N ARG A 81 6.86 12.16 -0.09
CA ARG A 81 7.29 13.39 0.59
C ARG A 81 7.81 13.15 2.01
N TYR A 82 7.14 12.28 2.78
CA TYR A 82 7.37 12.15 4.22
C TYR A 82 8.06 10.84 4.62
N LEU A 83 8.22 9.89 3.70
CA LEU A 83 8.83 8.58 3.91
C LEU A 83 8.18 7.79 5.07
N ARG A 84 6.88 7.96 5.23
CA ARG A 84 6.03 7.33 6.27
C ARG A 84 4.71 6.92 5.65
N SER A 85 4.08 5.87 6.19
CA SER A 85 2.74 5.48 5.75
C SER A 85 1.75 6.63 5.97
N THR A 86 0.78 6.77 5.06
CA THR A 86 -0.27 7.79 5.23
C THR A 86 -1.10 7.54 6.49
N TYR A 87 -1.16 6.29 6.96
CA TYR A 87 -1.88 5.97 8.19
C TYR A 87 -1.16 6.56 9.40
N ARG A 88 0.17 6.37 9.52
CA ARG A 88 0.96 7.01 10.58
C ARG A 88 0.80 8.53 10.61
N LEU A 89 0.84 9.18 9.45
CA LEU A 89 0.74 10.65 9.36
C LEU A 89 -0.63 11.21 9.74
N VAL A 90 -1.69 10.38 9.72
CA VAL A 90 -3.02 10.79 10.18
C VAL A 90 -3.14 10.67 11.70
N LEU A 91 -2.29 9.86 12.34
CA LEU A 91 -2.33 9.59 13.77
C LEU A 91 -1.34 10.45 14.59
N GLU A 92 -0.27 10.96 13.95
CA GLU A 92 0.68 11.92 14.54
C GLU A 92 0.18 13.35 14.39
#